data_AF-A0A969ICI6-F1
#
_entry.id   AF-A0A969ICI6-F1
#
_cell.length_a   1.000
_cell.length_b   1.000
_cell.length_c   1.000
_cell.angle_alpha   90.00
_cell.angle_beta   90.00
_cell.angle_gamma   90.00
#
_symmetry.space_group_name_H-M   'P 1'
#
loop_
_entity.id
_entity.type
_entity.pdbx_description
1 polymer ?
#
loop_
_entity_poly.entity_id
_entity_poly.type
_entity_poly.pdbx_seq_one_letter_code
_entity_poly.pdbx_strand_id
1 'polypeptide(L)'
;PVVDEGGFGYSMNFIQTKTVRDAAAMLDCVSHPQIGDPFIIPKPAEPYATLARKDPGKLRIGLVLSEMFGVKVDPEVAAAVKETGKVLASMGHTVEPAETEIGGLDTLRAVNNLFFFAFDARLDAYAKRTGLKPGPDTLEPVILSIYEWAKSITPAQFTARSPLPTRPVAAWPRSSRATT
;
A
#
# COMPACT_ATOMS: atom_id res chain seq x y z
N PRO A 1 -24.70 -1.14 4.10
CA PRO A 1 -23.66 -2.19 4.07
C PRO A 1 -23.61 -2.96 5.41
N VAL A 2 -23.44 -4.29 5.41
CA VAL A 2 -23.39 -5.13 6.64
C VAL A 2 -22.03 -5.04 7.34
N VAL A 3 -20.98 -4.60 6.63
CA VAL A 3 -19.65 -4.29 7.16
C VAL A 3 -19.22 -2.99 6.48
N ASP A 4 -18.62 -2.08 7.25
CA ASP A 4 -17.98 -0.85 6.74
C ASP A 4 -16.72 -1.20 5.93
N GLU A 5 -16.05 -0.20 5.37
CA GLU A 5 -14.70 -0.34 4.84
C GLU A 5 -13.74 -0.83 5.94
N GLY A 6 -13.29 -2.08 5.83
CA GLY A 6 -12.24 -2.60 6.69
C GLY A 6 -10.93 -1.89 6.37
N GLY A 7 -10.33 -1.19 7.34
CA GLY A 7 -8.99 -0.62 7.18
C GLY A 7 -8.91 0.88 6.92
N PHE A 8 -10.00 1.64 7.12
CA PHE A 8 -9.97 3.12 7.25
C PHE A 8 -9.29 3.85 6.07
N GLY A 9 -9.52 3.44 4.82
CA GLY A 9 -8.89 4.03 3.63
C GLY A 9 -7.64 3.30 3.14
N TYR A 10 -7.14 2.31 3.90
CA TYR A 10 -5.88 1.61 3.60
C TYR A 10 -6.06 0.22 3.02
N SER A 11 -7.23 -0.41 3.16
CA SER A 11 -7.51 -1.67 2.49
C SER A 11 -8.20 -1.41 1.16
N MET A 12 -7.71 -2.04 0.10
CA MET A 12 -8.27 -1.92 -1.24
C MET A 12 -8.61 -3.31 -1.77
N ASN A 13 -9.83 -3.46 -2.27
CA ASN A 13 -10.22 -4.67 -2.98
C ASN A 13 -9.92 -4.52 -4.47
N PHE A 14 -9.24 -5.52 -5.04
CA PHE A 14 -9.06 -5.61 -6.48
C PHE A 14 -8.88 -7.07 -6.93
N ILE A 15 -8.59 -7.29 -8.21
CA ILE A 15 -8.54 -8.60 -8.84
C ILE A 15 -7.12 -8.93 -9.29
N GLN A 16 -6.69 -10.16 -9.03
CA GLN A 16 -5.42 -10.67 -9.54
C GLN A 16 -5.57 -11.10 -11.01
N THR A 17 -4.70 -10.60 -11.88
CA THR A 17 -4.69 -10.93 -13.31
C THR A 17 -3.28 -11.25 -13.79
N LYS A 18 -3.17 -11.89 -14.96
CA LYS A 18 -1.87 -12.22 -15.59
C LYS A 18 -1.43 -11.19 -16.63
N THR A 19 -2.30 -10.26 -17.02
CA THR A 19 -1.99 -9.26 -18.05
C THR A 19 -2.54 -7.89 -17.65
N VAL A 20 -1.83 -6.83 -18.04
CA VAL A 20 -2.27 -5.44 -17.80
C VAL A 20 -3.59 -5.14 -18.51
N ARG A 21 -3.82 -5.73 -19.69
CA ARG A 21 -5.09 -5.61 -20.42
C ARG A 21 -6.28 -6.08 -19.58
N ASP A 22 -6.14 -7.22 -18.93
CA ASP A 22 -7.24 -7.79 -18.15
C ASP A 22 -7.44 -7.00 -16.85
N ALA A 23 -6.36 -6.53 -16.20
CA ALA A 23 -6.47 -5.60 -15.06
C ALA A 23 -7.23 -4.32 -15.44
N ALA A 24 -6.90 -3.72 -16.59
CA ALA A 24 -7.56 -2.51 -17.07
C ALA A 24 -9.05 -2.74 -17.36
N ALA A 25 -9.40 -3.85 -17.99
CA ALA A 25 -10.81 -4.23 -18.21
C ALA A 25 -11.55 -4.45 -16.87
N MET A 26 -10.90 -5.05 -15.87
CA MET A 26 -11.52 -5.22 -14.55
C MET A 26 -11.75 -3.90 -13.83
N LEU A 27 -10.83 -2.93 -13.92
CA LEU A 27 -11.05 -1.58 -13.38
C LEU A 27 -12.29 -0.92 -14.00
N ASP A 28 -12.47 -1.06 -15.33
CA ASP A 28 -13.67 -0.55 -16.00
C ASP A 28 -14.97 -1.19 -15.48
N CYS A 29 -14.92 -2.45 -15.03
CA CYS A 29 -16.07 -3.13 -14.46
C CYS A 29 -16.31 -2.75 -12.98
N VAL A 30 -15.28 -2.77 -12.14
CA VAL A 30 -15.44 -2.80 -10.67
C VAL A 30 -15.16 -1.47 -9.97
N SER A 31 -14.46 -0.53 -10.62
CA SER A 31 -14.12 0.75 -10.00
C SER A 31 -15.29 1.73 -10.01
N HIS A 32 -16.44 1.37 -9.42
CA HIS A 32 -17.63 2.22 -9.34
C HIS A 32 -17.96 2.54 -7.88
N PRO A 33 -18.11 3.82 -7.50
CA PRO A 33 -18.52 4.16 -6.14
C PRO A 33 -19.90 3.56 -5.84
N GLN A 34 -20.04 2.94 -4.68
CA GLN A 34 -21.27 2.36 -4.16
C GLN A 34 -21.90 3.27 -3.11
N ILE A 35 -23.20 3.07 -2.86
CA ILE A 35 -23.90 3.80 -1.80
C ILE A 35 -23.28 3.43 -0.45
N GLY A 36 -22.73 4.44 0.23
CA GLY A 36 -22.08 4.29 1.53
C GLY A 36 -20.54 4.25 1.47
N ASP A 37 -19.93 4.31 0.28
CA ASP A 37 -18.46 4.40 0.19
C ASP A 37 -17.96 5.69 0.86
N PRO A 38 -17.03 5.59 1.83
CA PRO A 38 -16.48 6.75 2.52
C PRO A 38 -15.45 7.50 1.66
N PHE A 39 -14.83 6.82 0.68
CA PHE A 39 -13.83 7.38 -0.21
C PHE A 39 -14.22 7.18 -1.68
N ILE A 40 -14.38 8.30 -2.40
CA ILE A 40 -14.68 8.29 -3.84
C ILE A 40 -13.40 8.62 -4.60
N ILE A 41 -12.94 7.68 -5.42
CA ILE A 41 -11.77 7.87 -6.28
C ILE A 41 -12.22 8.48 -7.62
N PRO A 42 -11.62 9.61 -8.08
CA PRO A 42 -11.93 10.19 -9.37
C PRO A 42 -11.65 9.22 -10.52
N LYS A 43 -12.64 9.05 -11.40
CA LYS A 43 -12.47 8.25 -12.62
C LYS A 43 -11.71 9.03 -13.68
N PRO A 44 -10.89 8.35 -14.50
CA PRO A 44 -10.39 8.94 -15.73
C PRO A 44 -11.54 9.28 -16.68
N ALA A 45 -11.28 10.20 -17.61
CA ALA A 45 -12.25 10.60 -18.63
C ALA A 45 -12.58 9.49 -19.64
N GLU A 46 -11.73 8.47 -19.74
CA GLU A 46 -11.87 7.35 -20.66
C GLU A 46 -11.68 6.02 -19.92
N PRO A 47 -12.24 4.91 -20.44
CA PRO A 47 -12.05 3.59 -19.87
C PRO A 47 -10.56 3.23 -19.71
N TYR A 48 -10.21 2.58 -18.61
CA TYR A 48 -8.86 2.09 -18.33
C TYR A 48 -8.37 1.17 -19.45
N ALA A 49 -9.21 0.31 -20.01
CA ALA A 49 -8.84 -0.57 -21.13
C ALA A 49 -8.44 0.20 -22.39
N THR A 50 -9.00 1.40 -22.59
CA THR A 50 -8.60 2.32 -23.66
C THR A 50 -7.30 3.02 -23.31
N LEU A 51 -7.18 3.57 -22.10
CA LEU A 51 -5.98 4.28 -21.63
C LEU A 51 -4.74 3.39 -21.61
N ALA A 52 -4.88 2.11 -21.22
CA ALA A 52 -3.77 1.15 -21.16
C ALA A 52 -3.13 0.87 -22.53
N ARG A 53 -3.75 1.29 -23.64
CA ARG A 53 -3.24 1.15 -25.00
C ARG A 53 -2.63 2.43 -25.56
N LYS A 54 -2.77 3.55 -24.85
CA LYS A 54 -2.23 4.84 -25.29
C LYS A 54 -0.74 4.92 -24.96
N ASP A 55 0.01 5.55 -25.86
CA ASP A 55 1.40 5.91 -25.60
C ASP A 55 1.42 6.96 -24.47
N PRO A 56 2.08 6.68 -23.32
CA PRO A 56 2.20 7.65 -22.23
C PRO A 56 3.18 8.79 -22.56
N GLY A 57 3.89 8.72 -23.69
CA GLY A 57 4.97 9.61 -24.02
C GLY A 57 6.21 9.38 -23.15
N LYS A 58 7.08 10.38 -23.07
CA LYS A 58 8.31 10.32 -22.27
C LYS A 58 7.99 10.69 -20.83
N LEU A 59 8.35 9.79 -19.90
CA LEU A 59 8.12 9.94 -18.47
C LEU A 59 9.45 10.09 -17.75
N ARG A 60 9.40 10.70 -16.57
CA ARG A 60 10.50 10.68 -15.59
C ARG A 60 10.18 9.66 -14.52
N ILE A 61 11.06 8.68 -14.34
CA ILE A 61 10.84 7.50 -13.50
C ILE A 61 11.95 7.42 -12.46
N GLY A 62 11.54 7.41 -11.19
CA GLY A 62 12.45 7.35 -10.05
C GLY A 62 12.66 5.89 -9.64
N LEU A 63 13.90 5.44 -9.61
CA LEU A 63 14.24 4.12 -9.05
C LEU A 63 14.66 4.28 -7.59
N VAL A 64 13.85 3.72 -6.69
CA VAL A 64 14.12 3.68 -5.26
C VAL A 64 14.67 2.30 -4.90
N LEU A 65 15.90 2.27 -4.40
CA LEU A 65 16.59 1.05 -3.94
C LEU A 65 17.13 1.20 -2.50
N SER A 66 16.78 2.30 -1.83
CA SER A 66 17.15 2.55 -0.44
C SER A 66 16.33 1.68 0.52
N GLU A 67 16.87 1.49 1.73
CA GLU A 67 16.16 0.83 2.82
C GLU A 67 14.96 1.69 3.26
N MET A 68 13.76 1.11 3.38
CA MET A 68 12.56 1.86 3.77
C MET A 68 12.26 1.79 5.28
N PHE A 69 12.55 0.66 5.91
CA PHE A 69 12.23 0.40 7.32
C PHE A 69 13.42 -0.16 8.11
N GLY A 70 14.64 0.26 7.75
CA GLY A 70 15.88 -0.30 8.29
C GLY A 70 16.14 -1.74 7.84
N VAL A 71 15.49 -2.16 6.73
CA VAL A 71 15.67 -3.46 6.10
C VAL A 71 16.26 -3.24 4.72
N LYS A 72 17.40 -3.88 4.46
CA LYS A 72 18.05 -3.85 3.16
C LYS A 72 17.19 -4.51 2.09
N VAL A 73 17.16 -3.89 0.92
CA VAL A 73 16.59 -4.51 -0.27
C VAL A 73 17.46 -5.72 -0.63
N ASP A 74 16.81 -6.85 -0.86
CA ASP A 74 17.48 -8.06 -1.30
C ASP A 74 18.23 -7.82 -2.64
N PRO A 75 19.47 -8.33 -2.80
CA PRO A 75 20.25 -8.10 -4.02
C PRO A 75 19.57 -8.56 -5.31
N GLU A 76 18.81 -9.67 -5.30
CA GLU A 76 18.10 -10.17 -6.48
C GLU A 76 16.92 -9.25 -6.85
N VAL A 77 16.19 -8.76 -5.84
CA VAL A 77 15.13 -7.76 -6.03
C VAL A 77 15.72 -6.47 -6.60
N ALA A 78 16.83 -6.00 -6.04
CA ALA A 78 17.52 -4.80 -6.52
C ALA A 78 18.00 -4.96 -7.97
N ALA A 79 18.50 -6.14 -8.35
CA ALA A 79 18.89 -6.44 -9.72
C ALA A 79 17.68 -6.41 -10.66
N ALA A 80 16.56 -7.05 -10.30
CA ALA A 80 15.34 -7.05 -11.12
C ALA A 80 14.76 -5.64 -11.34
N VAL A 81 14.76 -4.79 -10.31
CA VAL A 81 14.32 -3.39 -10.44
C VAL A 81 15.25 -2.59 -11.35
N LYS A 82 16.58 -2.80 -11.27
CA LYS A 82 17.55 -2.15 -12.16
C LYS A 82 17.37 -2.58 -13.62
N GLU A 83 17.16 -3.87 -13.88
CA GLU A 83 16.90 -4.35 -15.25
C GLU A 83 15.60 -3.75 -15.80
N THR A 84 14.54 -3.67 -14.98
CA THR A 84 13.29 -2.99 -15.36
C THR A 84 13.56 -1.52 -15.73
N GLY A 85 14.38 -0.83 -14.94
CA GLY A 85 14.83 0.53 -15.24
C GLY A 85 15.55 0.67 -16.58
N LYS A 86 16.42 -0.28 -16.94
CA LYS A 86 17.11 -0.29 -18.24
C LYS A 86 16.12 -0.48 -19.39
N VAL A 87 15.15 -1.39 -19.24
CA VAL A 87 14.09 -1.60 -20.24
C VAL A 87 13.30 -0.31 -20.45
N LEU A 88 12.87 0.36 -19.37
CA LEU A 88 12.15 1.63 -19.45
C LEU A 88 12.98 2.75 -20.09
N ALA A 89 14.28 2.84 -19.77
CA ALA A 89 15.17 3.79 -20.41
C ALA A 89 15.31 3.53 -21.92
N SER A 90 15.38 2.25 -22.33
CA SER A 90 15.44 1.87 -23.75
C SER A 90 14.18 2.24 -24.54
N MET A 91 13.04 2.36 -23.86
CA MET A 91 11.76 2.84 -24.42
C MET A 91 11.70 4.38 -24.52
N GLY A 92 12.74 5.09 -24.09
CA GLY A 92 12.85 6.55 -24.21
C GLY A 92 12.40 7.34 -22.98
N HIS A 93 12.13 6.67 -21.85
CA HIS A 93 11.88 7.34 -20.57
C HIS A 93 13.18 7.82 -19.92
N THR A 94 13.10 8.86 -19.10
CA THR A 94 14.20 9.28 -18.23
C THR A 94 14.11 8.50 -16.93
N VAL A 95 15.09 7.63 -16.68
CA VAL A 95 15.16 6.82 -15.47
C VAL A 95 16.33 7.27 -14.62
N GLU A 96 16.09 7.64 -13.38
CA GLU A 96 17.09 8.23 -12.49
C GLU A 96 16.88 7.75 -11.05
N PRO A 97 17.94 7.65 -10.23
CA PRO A 97 17.80 7.28 -8.82
C PRO A 97 16.88 8.26 -8.08
N ALA A 98 16.07 7.73 -7.18
CA ALA A 98 15.20 8.50 -6.31
C ALA A 98 15.27 7.96 -4.87
N GLU A 99 14.93 8.82 -3.92
CA GLU A 99 14.83 8.47 -2.51
C GLU A 99 13.40 8.70 -2.02
N THR A 100 13.02 7.90 -1.02
CA THR A 100 11.75 8.05 -0.34
C THR A 100 11.90 7.94 1.17
N GLU A 101 11.30 8.89 1.88
CA GLU A 101 11.24 8.93 3.33
C GLU A 101 9.85 8.48 3.78
N ILE A 102 9.70 7.21 4.16
CA ILE A 102 8.41 6.62 4.61
C ILE A 102 8.30 6.64 6.14
N GLY A 103 9.08 7.48 6.83
CA GLY A 103 8.98 7.69 8.28
C GLY A 103 9.38 6.48 9.14
N GLY A 104 10.10 5.51 8.58
CA GLY A 104 10.75 4.40 9.29
C GLY A 104 9.83 3.54 10.17
N LEU A 105 10.40 3.00 11.26
CA LEU A 105 9.71 2.06 12.14
C LEU A 105 8.50 2.67 12.87
N ASP A 106 8.50 3.97 13.12
CA ASP A 106 7.36 4.65 13.75
C ASP A 106 6.13 4.67 12.84
N THR A 107 6.34 4.76 11.52
CA THR A 107 5.25 4.59 10.55
C THR A 107 4.71 3.17 10.56
N LEU A 108 5.57 2.15 10.61
CA LEU A 108 5.11 0.76 10.74
C LEU A 108 4.31 0.54 12.03
N ARG A 109 4.74 1.10 13.16
CA ARG A 109 4.00 1.03 14.42
C ARG A 109 2.64 1.71 14.32
N ALA A 110 2.58 2.90 13.73
CA ALA A 110 1.34 3.64 13.53
C ALA A 110 0.35 2.87 12.62
N VAL A 111 0.86 2.30 11.52
CA VAL A 111 0.05 1.49 10.59
C VAL A 111 -0.43 0.19 11.26
N ASN A 112 0.42 -0.48 12.05
CA ASN A 112 -0.01 -1.66 12.80
C ASN A 112 -1.07 -1.30 13.86
N ASN A 113 -0.93 -0.17 14.57
CA ASN A 113 -1.97 0.30 15.49
C ASN A 113 -3.29 0.52 14.77
N LEU A 114 -3.26 1.13 13.58
CA LEU A 114 -4.45 1.36 12.76
C LEU A 114 -5.16 0.05 12.39
N PHE A 115 -4.42 -0.95 11.90
CA PHE A 115 -5.00 -2.22 11.44
C PHE A 115 -5.50 -3.12 12.58
N PHE A 116 -4.83 -3.07 13.73
CA PHE A 116 -5.08 -3.99 14.84
C PHE A 116 -5.80 -3.34 16.03
N PHE A 117 -6.16 -2.07 15.96
CA PHE A 117 -7.05 -1.46 16.94
C PHE A 117 -8.37 -2.23 17.04
N ALA A 118 -8.76 -2.57 18.27
CA ALA A 118 -9.94 -3.39 18.60
C ALA A 118 -9.97 -4.78 17.91
N PHE A 119 -8.82 -5.31 17.49
CA PHE A 119 -8.73 -6.65 16.90
C PHE A 119 -9.06 -7.75 17.92
N ASP A 120 -8.75 -7.51 19.20
CA ASP A 120 -9.16 -8.34 20.33
C ASP A 120 -10.69 -8.50 20.41
N ALA A 121 -11.43 -7.39 20.38
CA ALA A 121 -12.89 -7.40 20.41
C ALA A 121 -13.49 -8.15 19.20
N ARG A 122 -12.82 -8.07 18.03
CA ARG A 122 -13.21 -8.80 16.82
C ARG A 122 -13.04 -10.30 16.99
N LEU A 123 -11.92 -10.75 17.53
CA LEU A 123 -11.67 -12.16 17.81
C LEU A 123 -12.59 -12.69 18.92
N ASP A 124 -12.87 -11.90 19.96
CA ASP A 124 -13.84 -12.25 21.00
C ASP A 124 -15.26 -12.39 20.43
N ALA A 125 -15.64 -11.57 19.45
CA ALA A 125 -16.92 -11.70 18.76
C ALA A 125 -17.00 -13.00 17.93
N TYR A 126 -15.90 -13.43 17.30
CA TYR A 126 -15.84 -14.74 16.66
C TYR A 126 -15.93 -15.87 17.68
N ALA A 127 -15.22 -15.75 18.80
CA ALA A 127 -15.26 -16.74 19.87
C ALA A 127 -16.68 -16.95 20.43
N LYS A 128 -17.46 -15.87 20.59
CA LYS A 128 -18.87 -15.95 20.98
C LYS A 128 -19.73 -16.68 19.94
N ARG A 129 -19.42 -16.54 18.65
CA ARG A 129 -20.16 -17.17 17.54
C ARG A 129 -19.79 -18.64 17.34
N THR A 130 -18.54 -19.01 17.58
CA THR A 130 -18.02 -20.36 17.32
C THR A 130 -17.92 -21.23 18.57
N GLY A 131 -17.92 -20.63 19.76
CA GLY A 131 -17.62 -21.31 21.02
C GLY A 131 -16.12 -21.56 21.26
N LEU A 132 -15.25 -21.21 20.31
CA LEU A 132 -13.81 -21.42 20.40
C LEU A 132 -13.13 -20.19 21.01
N LYS A 133 -12.52 -20.35 22.19
CA LYS A 133 -11.82 -19.25 22.88
C LYS A 133 -10.52 -18.90 22.15
N PRO A 134 -10.16 -17.60 22.01
CA PRO A 134 -8.86 -17.20 21.52
C PRO A 134 -7.76 -17.73 22.45
N GLY A 135 -6.77 -18.42 21.89
CA GLY A 135 -5.69 -19.04 22.65
C GLY A 135 -4.71 -19.79 21.74
N PRO A 136 -3.63 -20.37 22.30
CA PRO A 136 -2.60 -21.05 21.52
C PRO A 136 -3.11 -22.29 20.76
N ASP A 137 -4.20 -22.89 21.22
CA ASP A 137 -4.81 -24.05 20.56
C ASP A 137 -5.74 -23.65 19.40
N THR A 138 -6.10 -22.38 19.29
CA THR A 138 -7.09 -21.88 18.31
C THR A 138 -6.54 -20.79 17.40
N LEU A 139 -5.42 -20.17 17.77
CA LEU A 139 -4.75 -19.11 17.01
C LEU A 139 -3.28 -19.46 16.78
N GLU A 140 -2.79 -19.13 15.60
CA GLU A 140 -1.35 -19.16 15.30
C GLU A 140 -0.59 -18.21 16.24
N PRO A 141 0.69 -18.50 16.58
CA PRO A 141 1.45 -17.71 17.55
C PRO A 141 1.51 -16.21 17.26
N VAL A 142 1.65 -15.84 15.98
CA VAL A 142 1.67 -14.43 15.57
C VAL A 142 0.31 -13.77 15.80
N ILE A 143 -0.79 -14.42 15.45
CA ILE A 143 -2.13 -13.90 15.65
C ILE A 143 -2.45 -13.78 17.14
N LEU A 144 -2.02 -14.74 17.96
CA LEU A 144 -2.15 -14.66 19.41
C LEU A 144 -1.38 -13.48 19.99
N SER A 145 -0.15 -13.22 19.52
CA SER A 145 0.64 -12.07 19.96
C SER A 145 -0.03 -10.73 19.60
N ILE A 146 -0.64 -10.65 18.42
CA ILE A 146 -1.38 -9.48 17.96
C ILE A 146 -2.68 -9.31 18.76
N TYR A 147 -3.39 -10.40 19.08
CA TYR A 147 -4.58 -10.38 19.93
C TYR A 147 -4.27 -9.80 21.32
N GLU A 148 -3.18 -10.23 21.96
CA GLU A 148 -2.77 -9.68 23.25
C GLU A 148 -2.29 -8.24 23.14
N TRP A 149 -1.56 -7.91 22.08
CA TRP A 149 -1.10 -6.55 21.84
C TRP A 149 -2.25 -5.57 21.58
N ALA A 150 -3.29 -5.99 20.84
CA ALA A 150 -4.44 -5.16 20.50
C ALA A 150 -5.16 -4.59 21.74
N LYS A 151 -5.21 -5.36 22.83
CA LYS A 151 -5.78 -4.94 24.13
C LYS A 151 -5.06 -3.73 24.75
N SER A 152 -3.81 -3.48 24.34
CA SER A 152 -2.99 -2.37 24.84
C SER A 152 -3.06 -1.11 23.97
N ILE A 153 -3.65 -1.18 22.77
CA ILE A 153 -3.70 -0.05 21.84
C ILE A 153 -4.78 0.93 22.32
N THR A 154 -4.35 2.14 22.66
CA THR A 154 -5.26 3.20 23.10
C THR A 154 -5.92 3.93 21.92
N PRO A 155 -7.11 4.54 22.10
CA PRO A 155 -7.72 5.40 21.09
C PRO A 155 -6.78 6.52 20.62
N ALA A 156 -5.98 7.10 21.52
CA ALA A 156 -5.02 8.15 21.17
C ALA A 156 -3.89 7.65 20.25
N GLN A 157 -3.42 6.42 20.43
CA GLN A 157 -2.44 5.79 19.53
C GLN A 157 -3.05 5.42 18.18
N PHE A 158 -4.33 5.05 18.17
CA PHE A 158 -5.08 4.76 16.94
C PHE A 158 -5.33 6.03 16.11
N THR A 159 -5.74 7.13 16.74
CA THR A 159 -6.01 8.41 16.04
C THR A 159 -4.76 9.28 15.87
N ALA A 160 -3.60 8.83 16.37
CA ALA A 160 -2.35 9.56 16.17
C ALA A 160 -2.12 9.74 14.67
N ARG A 161 -1.76 10.97 14.27
CA ARG A 161 -1.48 11.27 12.87
C ARG A 161 -0.42 10.30 12.35
N SER A 162 -0.78 9.50 11.34
CA SER A 162 0.18 8.65 10.65
C SER A 162 1.33 9.52 10.11
N PRO A 163 2.61 9.18 10.37
CA PRO A 163 3.74 9.95 9.89
C PRO A 163 3.93 9.88 8.38
N LEU A 164 3.06 9.16 7.65
CA LEU A 164 3.12 9.06 6.20
C LEU A 164 3.14 10.46 5.57
N PRO A 165 4.14 10.77 4.75
CA PRO A 165 4.26 12.07 4.12
C PRO A 165 3.04 12.34 3.23
N THR A 166 2.43 13.51 3.38
CA THR A 166 1.30 13.97 2.55
C THR A 166 1.74 14.53 1.19
N ARG A 167 3.03 14.39 0.83
CA ARG A 167 3.63 14.84 -0.43
C ARG A 167 4.17 13.63 -1.20
N PRO A 168 4.29 13.72 -2.55
CA PRO A 168 4.75 12.59 -3.36
C PRO A 168 6.06 12.02 -2.81
N VAL A 169 6.03 10.70 -2.66
CA VAL A 169 7.02 9.79 -2.06
C VAL A 169 8.39 9.84 -2.75
N ALA A 170 8.51 10.42 -3.96
CA ALA A 170 9.77 10.56 -4.66
C ALA A 170 10.27 12.01 -4.64
N ALA A 171 11.26 12.28 -3.80
CA ALA A 171 12.08 13.48 -3.94
C ALA A 171 13.16 13.19 -4.99
N TRP A 172 13.22 14.00 -6.04
CA TRP A 172 14.36 13.96 -6.94
C TRP A 172 15.54 14.68 -6.31
N PRO A 173 16.76 14.12 -6.32
CA PRO A 173 17.96 14.90 -6.01
C PRO A 173 17.93 16.14 -6.91
N ARG A 174 18.02 17.34 -6.32
CA ARG A 174 18.08 18.56 -7.11
C ARG A 174 19.28 18.41 -8.05
N SER A 175 19.04 18.42 -9.37
CA SER A 175 20.13 18.45 -10.34
C SER A 175 21.03 19.63 -9.97
N SER A 176 22.30 19.36 -9.69
CA SER A 176 23.31 20.42 -9.71
C SER A 176 23.25 21.01 -11.11
N ARG A 177 22.62 22.18 -11.24
CA ARG A 177 22.82 23.02 -12.43
C ARG A 177 24.32 23.21 -12.51
N ALA A 178 24.96 22.58 -13.49
CA ALA A 178 26.29 22.95 -13.89
C ALA A 178 26.17 24.39 -14.37
N THR A 179 26.59 25.32 -13.51
CA THR A 179 26.83 26.70 -13.88
C THR A 179 27.90 26.66 -14.95
N THR A 180 27.53 27.01 -16.17
CA THR A 180 28.48 27.37 -17.23
C THR A 180 28.37 28.88 -17.41
#